data_AF-A0A260MNG9-F1
#
_entry.id   AF-A0A260MNG9-F1
#
_cell.length_a   1.000
_cell.length_b   1.000
_cell.length_c   1.000
_cell.angle_alpha   90.00
_cell.angle_beta   90.00
_cell.angle_gamma   90.00
#
_symmetry.space_group_name_H-M   'P 1'
#
loop_
_entity.id
_entity.type
_entity.pdbx_description
1 polymer ?
#
loop_
_entity_poly.entity_id
_entity_poly.type
_entity_poly.pdbx_seq_one_letter_code
_entity_poly.pdbx_strand_id
1 'polypeptide(L)'
;MLTGHNAEADIHGSRHGTMRRPETKRIGTVFMSRVRIAMCLLAGLGSFAIVVALLLPTLVYDRLAVTPLDIDATTVATTTDGAGGEVLDSTTITGPGPLSIATDVPLVLQRYITVEDPSDADRVTFQVGATVRRADRDGDAGLLTASVDRVTSDRRTGLPVEPAGSLQTTVDSPAIPLPRNGLQHRFPFDTQPITYTVYDATAWTSFEANFVEELTMEGLPIYHFRSIVTEADLSTTTQSPINSVTLPASKWGLGDGDEPITMKRWYSNVRDIYVEPTSGSLVWGQETPYQYFARDPKVPEVTIFKASLALDETGRLEQVASARDAANKLEWVTSRGPLLGYAVGGVCLVGAVAAGVIGSRRARPPEPTRRHAEKAERASV
;
A
#
# COMPACT_ATOMS: atom_id res chain seq x y z
N MET A 1 -23.66 -26.14 -76.58
CA MET A 1 -24.13 -27.55 -76.64
C MET A 1 -24.78 -27.89 -75.31
N LEU A 2 -26.07 -27.60 -75.17
CA LEU A 2 -26.96 -28.28 -74.26
C LEU A 2 -28.19 -28.60 -75.11
N THR A 3 -28.36 -29.88 -75.41
CA THR A 3 -29.41 -30.42 -76.27
C THR A 3 -30.16 -31.48 -75.51
N GLY A 4 -31.49 -31.44 -75.63
CA GLY A 4 -32.40 -32.53 -75.36
C GLY A 4 -33.07 -32.45 -73.99
N HIS A 5 -34.37 -32.66 -73.84
CA HIS A 5 -35.38 -33.09 -74.80
C HIS A 5 -36.76 -32.85 -74.15
N ASN A 6 -37.73 -32.43 -74.97
CA ASN A 6 -39.15 -32.29 -74.63
C ASN A 6 -39.87 -33.65 -74.62
N ALA A 7 -40.97 -33.75 -73.86
CA ALA A 7 -42.26 -34.35 -74.22
C ALA A 7 -43.19 -34.25 -72.97
N GLU A 8 -44.32 -33.54 -73.00
CA GLU A 8 -45.65 -33.99 -73.50
C GLU A 8 -46.07 -35.36 -72.95
N ALA A 9 -47.30 -35.64 -72.54
CA ALA A 9 -48.50 -34.91 -72.18
C ALA A 9 -49.44 -35.96 -71.54
N ASP A 10 -50.56 -35.50 -70.98
CA ASP A 10 -51.88 -36.16 -71.04
C ASP A 10 -52.46 -37.09 -69.93
N ILE A 11 -53.59 -36.57 -69.42
CA ILE A 11 -54.94 -37.17 -69.23
C ILE A 11 -55.34 -37.80 -67.87
N HIS A 12 -56.42 -37.18 -67.36
CA HIS A 12 -57.50 -37.60 -66.45
C HIS A 12 -57.45 -38.91 -65.66
N GLY A 13 -57.80 -38.78 -64.38
CA GLY A 13 -58.35 -39.88 -63.58
C GLY A 13 -58.84 -39.43 -62.20
N SER A 14 -60.14 -39.14 -62.09
CA SER A 14 -60.85 -38.81 -60.86
C SER A 14 -60.81 -39.96 -59.83
N ARG A 15 -60.60 -39.66 -58.53
CA ARG A 15 -61.16 -40.43 -57.40
C ARG A 15 -60.99 -39.70 -56.06
N HIS A 16 -62.07 -39.71 -55.28
CA HIS A 16 -62.23 -39.15 -53.94
C HIS A 16 -61.10 -39.52 -52.96
N GLY A 17 -60.46 -38.50 -52.38
CA GLY A 17 -59.64 -38.60 -51.18
C GLY A 17 -60.05 -37.52 -50.18
N THR A 18 -60.48 -37.94 -49.00
CA THR A 18 -60.84 -37.11 -47.83
C THR A 18 -59.82 -36.00 -47.56
N MET A 19 -60.26 -34.73 -47.62
CA MET A 19 -59.49 -33.56 -47.16
C MET A 19 -59.19 -33.68 -45.66
N ARG A 20 -57.96 -34.07 -45.31
CA ARG A 20 -57.38 -33.68 -44.03
C ARG A 20 -56.94 -32.23 -44.14
N ARG A 21 -57.57 -31.34 -43.37
CA ARG A 21 -57.10 -29.96 -43.19
C ARG A 21 -55.64 -29.98 -42.68
N PRO A 22 -54.74 -29.14 -43.22
CA PRO A 22 -53.41 -28.99 -42.65
C PRO A 22 -53.52 -28.31 -41.27
N GLU A 23 -52.99 -28.95 -40.23
CA GLU A 23 -52.75 -28.31 -38.94
C GLU A 23 -51.79 -27.15 -39.15
N THR A 24 -52.31 -25.93 -39.04
CA THR A 24 -51.50 -24.73 -38.92
C THR A 24 -50.83 -24.77 -37.54
N LYS A 25 -49.56 -25.21 -37.53
CA LYS A 25 -48.69 -25.12 -36.36
C LYS A 25 -48.53 -23.63 -36.01
N ARG A 26 -49.35 -23.13 -35.08
CA ARG A 26 -49.17 -21.78 -34.50
C ARG A 26 -47.78 -21.77 -33.87
N ILE A 27 -46.85 -21.07 -34.49
CA ILE A 27 -45.62 -20.63 -33.83
C ILE A 27 -46.09 -19.62 -32.78
N GLY A 28 -46.34 -20.11 -31.57
CA GLY A 28 -46.68 -19.27 -30.43
C GLY A 28 -45.47 -18.45 -30.06
N THR A 29 -45.41 -17.20 -30.54
CA THR A 29 -44.53 -16.20 -29.96
C THR A 29 -44.96 -16.04 -28.50
N VAL A 30 -44.18 -16.60 -27.57
CA VAL A 30 -44.43 -16.53 -26.14
C VAL A 30 -44.25 -15.06 -25.73
N PHE A 31 -45.33 -14.30 -25.74
CA PHE A 31 -45.34 -12.92 -25.26
C PHE A 31 -45.17 -12.99 -23.74
N MET A 32 -43.92 -12.89 -23.27
CA MET A 32 -43.61 -12.94 -21.86
C MET A 32 -44.31 -11.75 -21.19
N SER A 33 -45.19 -12.01 -20.22
CA SER A 33 -45.91 -10.93 -19.53
C SER A 33 -44.88 -9.94 -18.94
N ARG A 34 -45.15 -8.64 -18.99
CA ARG A 34 -44.24 -7.58 -18.48
C ARG A 34 -43.71 -7.87 -17.06
N VAL A 35 -44.49 -8.56 -16.23
CA VAL A 35 -44.13 -9.01 -14.88
C VAL A 35 -43.03 -10.08 -14.88
N ARG A 36 -43.04 -11.01 -15.82
CA ARG A 36 -42.00 -12.05 -15.98
C ARG A 36 -40.69 -11.43 -16.49
N ILE A 37 -40.76 -10.48 -17.42
CA ILE A 37 -39.57 -9.74 -17.88
C ILE A 37 -38.94 -8.97 -16.71
N ALA A 38 -39.75 -8.21 -15.96
CA ALA A 38 -39.27 -7.49 -14.78
C ALA A 38 -38.67 -8.41 -13.71
N MET A 39 -39.29 -9.56 -13.44
CA MET A 39 -38.75 -10.58 -12.53
C MET A 39 -37.40 -11.11 -13.00
N CYS A 40 -37.26 -11.50 -14.28
CA CYS A 40 -36.00 -12.00 -14.81
C CYS A 40 -34.88 -10.94 -14.77
N LEU A 41 -35.21 -9.68 -15.08
CA LEU A 41 -34.24 -8.58 -15.01
C LEU A 41 -33.79 -8.33 -13.57
N LEU A 42 -34.72 -8.28 -12.61
CA LEU A 42 -34.40 -8.10 -11.20
C LEU A 42 -33.59 -9.29 -10.64
N ALA A 43 -33.94 -10.52 -11.01
CA ALA A 43 -33.20 -11.71 -10.60
C ALA A 43 -31.78 -11.72 -11.18
N GLY A 44 -31.64 -11.40 -12.47
CA GLY A 44 -30.34 -11.34 -13.14
C GLY A 44 -29.44 -10.24 -12.55
N LEU A 45 -29.97 -9.02 -12.40
CA LEU A 45 -29.24 -7.91 -11.81
C LEU A 45 -28.87 -8.18 -10.34
N GLY A 46 -29.80 -8.72 -9.56
CA GLY A 46 -29.55 -9.03 -8.16
C GLY A 46 -28.49 -10.12 -7.99
N SER A 47 -28.55 -11.18 -8.80
CA SER A 47 -27.53 -12.24 -8.79
C SER A 47 -26.17 -11.72 -9.24
N PHE A 48 -26.12 -10.90 -10.30
CA PHE A 48 -24.89 -10.29 -10.77
C PHE A 48 -24.25 -9.39 -9.70
N ALA A 49 -25.04 -8.55 -9.03
CA ALA A 49 -24.55 -7.67 -7.97
C ALA A 49 -23.94 -8.46 -6.79
N ILE A 50 -24.55 -9.58 -6.39
CA ILE A 50 -24.00 -10.46 -5.36
C ILE A 50 -22.70 -11.13 -5.82
N VAL A 51 -22.65 -11.61 -7.07
CA VAL A 51 -21.43 -12.21 -7.62
C VAL A 51 -20.30 -11.18 -7.64
N VAL A 52 -20.56 -9.95 -8.09
CA VAL A 52 -19.56 -8.87 -8.05
C VAL A 52 -19.14 -8.56 -6.62
N ALA A 53 -20.07 -8.45 -5.68
CA ALA A 53 -19.76 -8.21 -4.27
C ALA A 53 -18.83 -9.28 -3.67
N LEU A 54 -19.00 -10.55 -4.07
CA LEU A 54 -18.12 -11.64 -3.65
C LEU A 54 -16.75 -11.60 -4.35
N LEU A 55 -16.72 -11.24 -5.63
CA LEU A 55 -15.50 -11.21 -6.43
C LEU A 55 -14.57 -10.03 -6.09
N LEU A 56 -15.10 -8.88 -5.64
CA LEU A 56 -14.29 -7.72 -5.28
C LEU A 56 -13.21 -8.05 -4.23
N PRO A 57 -13.54 -8.50 -3.01
CA PRO A 57 -12.52 -8.79 -2.00
C PRO A 57 -11.68 -10.03 -2.33
N THR A 58 -12.22 -11.00 -3.07
CA THR A 58 -11.54 -12.29 -3.31
C THR A 58 -10.63 -12.30 -4.54
N LEU A 59 -10.91 -11.47 -5.56
CA LEU A 59 -10.16 -11.47 -6.82
C LEU A 59 -9.48 -10.13 -7.11
N VAL A 60 -10.07 -9.03 -6.65
CA VAL A 60 -9.61 -7.68 -7.00
C VAL A 60 -8.63 -7.15 -5.94
N TYR A 61 -8.81 -7.50 -4.66
CA TYR A 61 -7.93 -7.05 -3.57
C TYR A 61 -6.44 -7.33 -3.84
N ASP A 62 -6.06 -8.58 -4.15
CA ASP A 62 -4.66 -8.97 -4.36
C ASP A 62 -3.96 -8.27 -5.53
N ARG A 63 -4.73 -7.64 -6.42
CA ARG A 63 -4.23 -6.85 -7.56
C ARG A 63 -4.13 -5.35 -7.25
N LEU A 64 -4.86 -4.86 -6.25
CA LEU A 64 -4.81 -3.45 -5.83
C LEU A 64 -3.92 -3.26 -4.60
N ALA A 65 -3.88 -4.23 -3.70
CA ALA A 65 -3.02 -4.26 -2.53
C ALA A 65 -1.58 -4.62 -2.94
N VAL A 66 -0.99 -3.79 -3.80
CA VAL A 66 0.41 -3.86 -4.22
C VAL A 66 1.02 -2.47 -4.24
N THR A 67 2.27 -2.35 -3.78
CA THR A 67 3.04 -1.11 -3.87
C THR A 67 3.13 -0.64 -5.32
N PRO A 68 2.83 0.62 -5.64
CA PRO A 68 2.98 1.15 -7.01
C PRO A 68 4.43 1.12 -7.50
N LEU A 69 4.62 1.09 -8.82
CA LEU A 69 5.95 1.09 -9.45
C LEU A 69 6.38 2.48 -9.95
N ASP A 70 5.51 3.48 -9.82
CA ASP A 70 5.68 4.86 -10.26
C ASP A 70 5.91 5.80 -9.07
N ILE A 71 6.57 5.32 -8.02
CA ILE A 71 6.90 6.13 -6.85
C ILE A 71 8.09 7.03 -7.20
N ASP A 72 7.84 8.32 -7.08
CA ASP A 72 8.81 9.40 -7.16
C ASP A 72 8.40 10.45 -6.13
N ALA A 73 9.16 10.55 -5.04
CA ALA A 73 8.80 11.41 -3.93
C ALA A 73 10.02 12.02 -3.24
N THR A 74 9.90 13.28 -2.85
CA THR A 74 10.85 13.96 -1.97
C THR A 74 10.21 14.21 -0.61
N THR A 75 10.92 13.89 0.46
CA THR A 75 10.52 14.25 1.83
C THR A 75 11.59 15.11 2.46
N VAL A 76 11.17 16.13 3.20
CA VAL A 76 12.06 17.07 3.90
C VAL A 76 11.69 17.06 5.37
N ALA A 77 12.65 16.68 6.20
CA ALA A 77 12.56 16.82 7.65
C ALA A 77 13.50 17.92 8.10
N THR A 78 13.05 18.74 9.05
CA THR A 78 13.85 19.84 9.60
C THR A 78 13.95 19.72 11.11
N THR A 79 14.92 20.42 11.70
CA THR A 79 14.96 20.61 13.15
C THR A 79 13.63 21.14 13.65
N THR A 80 13.06 20.50 14.67
CA THR A 80 11.81 20.95 15.27
C THR A 80 11.92 22.39 15.78
N ASP A 81 10.81 23.14 15.73
CA ASP A 81 10.81 24.57 16.05
C ASP A 81 11.40 24.84 17.44
N GLY A 82 12.41 25.72 17.48
CA GLY A 82 13.12 26.08 18.71
C GLY A 82 14.11 25.01 19.22
N ALA A 83 14.37 23.96 18.45
CA ALA A 83 15.34 22.90 18.78
C ALA A 83 16.37 22.71 17.67
N GLY A 84 17.38 23.58 17.61
CA GLY A 84 18.54 23.36 16.73
C GLY A 84 19.36 22.13 17.15
N GLY A 85 20.13 21.61 16.21
CA GLY A 85 20.98 20.44 16.41
C GLY A 85 22.35 20.75 17.01
N GLU A 86 23.03 19.69 17.47
CA GLU A 86 24.44 19.70 17.84
C GLU A 86 25.25 18.98 16.75
N VAL A 87 26.31 19.60 16.25
CA VAL A 87 27.16 19.04 15.18
C VAL A 87 28.63 19.27 15.51
N LEU A 88 29.41 18.20 15.55
CA LEU A 88 30.87 18.27 15.65
C LEU A 88 31.46 18.97 14.42
N ASP A 89 32.28 19.99 14.66
CA ASP A 89 33.10 20.58 13.62
C ASP A 89 34.26 19.62 13.30
N SER A 90 34.08 18.83 12.23
CA SER A 90 35.06 17.82 11.82
C SER A 90 36.43 18.38 11.48
N THR A 91 36.55 19.67 11.15
CA THR A 91 37.85 20.33 10.91
C THR A 91 38.69 20.41 12.19
N THR A 92 38.03 20.42 13.36
CA THR A 92 38.72 20.40 14.65
C THR A 92 39.32 19.05 14.98
N ILE A 93 38.98 17.95 14.30
CA ILE A 93 39.61 16.65 14.54
C ILE A 93 41.09 16.69 14.17
N THR A 94 41.42 17.29 13.03
CA THR A 94 42.81 17.42 12.53
C THR A 94 43.44 18.77 12.89
N GLY A 95 42.65 19.74 13.34
CA GLY A 95 43.13 21.06 13.77
C GLY A 95 43.75 21.09 15.18
N PRO A 96 44.31 22.24 15.60
CA PRO A 96 44.81 22.44 16.97
C PRO A 96 43.65 22.62 17.98
N GLY A 97 43.92 22.40 19.26
CA GLY A 97 42.96 22.63 20.35
C GLY A 97 41.87 21.55 20.49
N PRO A 98 40.97 21.67 21.47
CA PRO A 98 39.93 20.67 21.71
C PRO A 98 38.92 20.56 20.56
N LEU A 99 38.20 19.44 20.51
CA LEU A 99 37.06 19.28 19.60
C LEU A 99 35.99 20.33 19.87
N SER A 100 35.37 20.85 18.81
CA SER A 100 34.32 21.88 18.90
C SER A 100 32.99 21.36 18.40
N ILE A 101 31.92 21.64 19.14
CA ILE A 101 30.55 21.26 18.80
C ILE A 101 29.76 22.54 18.56
N ALA A 102 29.25 22.71 17.35
CA ALA A 102 28.28 23.75 17.04
C ALA A 102 26.92 23.36 17.64
N THR A 103 26.26 24.30 18.29
CA THR A 103 24.92 24.12 18.87
C THR A 103 23.93 25.03 18.18
N ASP A 104 22.64 24.74 18.36
CA ASP A 104 21.53 25.46 17.72
C ASP A 104 21.65 25.50 16.18
N VAL A 105 22.17 24.42 15.59
CA VAL A 105 22.40 24.33 14.15
C VAL A 105 21.08 23.96 13.46
N PRO A 106 20.55 24.77 12.53
CA PRO A 106 19.38 24.38 11.75
C PRO A 106 19.77 23.25 10.79
N LEU A 107 19.08 22.12 10.87
CA LEU A 107 19.39 20.95 10.04
C LEU A 107 18.22 20.61 9.12
N VAL A 108 18.56 20.14 7.93
CA VAL A 108 17.63 19.67 6.92
C VAL A 108 18.06 18.27 6.49
N LEU A 109 17.14 17.31 6.65
CA LEU A 109 17.24 15.96 6.13
C LEU A 109 16.31 15.85 4.92
N GLN A 110 16.87 15.67 3.74
CA GLN A 110 16.10 15.45 2.52
C GLN A 110 16.28 14.00 2.07
N ARG A 111 15.18 13.33 1.74
CA ARG A 111 15.16 11.99 1.14
C ARG A 111 14.41 12.04 -0.18
N TYR A 112 15.03 11.52 -1.23
CA TYR A 112 14.45 11.37 -2.55
C TYR A 112 14.34 9.87 -2.86
N ILE A 113 13.12 9.39 -3.10
CA ILE A 113 12.81 7.97 -3.28
C ILE A 113 12.31 7.75 -4.70
N THR A 114 12.94 6.82 -5.43
CA THR A 114 12.50 6.35 -6.75
C THR A 114 12.36 4.83 -6.78
N VAL A 115 11.67 4.35 -7.81
CA VAL A 115 11.62 2.92 -8.17
C VAL A 115 12.62 2.65 -9.29
N GLU A 116 13.39 1.58 -9.15
CA GLU A 116 14.47 1.18 -10.05
C GLU A 116 14.37 -0.30 -10.45
N ASP A 117 15.13 -0.73 -11.47
CA ASP A 117 15.19 -2.14 -11.90
C ASP A 117 16.14 -2.99 -11.05
N PRO A 118 15.74 -4.17 -10.52
CA PRO A 118 14.58 -4.93 -10.95
C PRO A 118 13.31 -4.58 -10.19
N SER A 119 12.24 -4.29 -10.93
CA SER A 119 10.88 -4.16 -10.39
C SER A 119 9.88 -4.84 -11.32
N ASP A 120 8.96 -5.59 -10.77
CA ASP A 120 8.00 -6.41 -11.53
C ASP A 120 6.66 -6.55 -10.79
N ALA A 121 5.87 -7.58 -11.13
CA ALA A 121 4.55 -7.79 -10.54
C ALA A 121 4.61 -8.08 -9.03
N ASP A 122 5.71 -8.66 -8.53
CA ASP A 122 5.81 -9.18 -7.17
C ASP A 122 6.82 -8.42 -6.31
N ARG A 123 7.86 -7.83 -6.91
CA ARG A 123 8.88 -7.06 -6.19
C ARG A 123 9.07 -5.65 -6.75
N VAL A 124 9.53 -4.75 -5.89
CA VAL A 124 9.88 -3.37 -6.20
C VAL A 124 11.24 -3.05 -5.60
N THR A 125 12.12 -2.44 -6.38
CA THR A 125 13.38 -1.92 -5.87
C THR A 125 13.26 -0.43 -5.63
N PHE A 126 13.41 -0.04 -4.36
CA PHE A 126 13.52 1.37 -3.99
C PHE A 126 14.98 1.81 -4.08
N GLN A 127 15.20 3.03 -4.56
CA GLN A 127 16.45 3.76 -4.42
C GLN A 127 16.18 5.06 -3.68
N VAL A 128 16.91 5.29 -2.59
CA VAL A 128 16.74 6.44 -1.71
C VAL A 128 18.04 7.21 -1.61
N GLY A 129 18.07 8.38 -2.24
CA GLY A 129 19.09 9.40 -1.98
C GLY A 129 18.73 10.15 -0.70
N ALA A 130 19.58 10.10 0.31
CA ALA A 130 19.40 10.84 1.56
C ALA A 130 20.55 11.82 1.77
N THR A 131 20.24 13.05 2.18
CA THR A 131 21.24 14.04 2.59
C THR A 131 20.85 14.68 3.91
N VAL A 132 21.83 14.89 4.78
CA VAL A 132 21.68 15.75 5.96
C VAL A 132 22.61 16.93 5.78
N ARG A 133 22.05 18.13 5.93
CA ARG A 133 22.76 19.39 5.69
C ARG A 133 22.48 20.37 6.82
N ARG A 134 23.44 21.25 7.08
CA ARG A 134 23.23 22.47 7.86
C ARG A 134 22.63 23.54 6.95
N ALA A 135 21.54 24.16 7.38
CA ALA A 135 20.88 25.24 6.63
C ALA A 135 21.56 26.61 6.82
N ASP A 136 22.47 26.74 7.78
CA ASP A 136 23.24 27.96 8.06
C ASP A 136 24.53 28.09 7.24
N ARG A 137 24.78 27.17 6.29
CA ARG A 137 25.97 27.14 5.43
C ARG A 137 25.60 26.87 3.97
N ASP A 138 26.27 27.58 3.08
CA ASP A 138 26.06 27.45 1.64
C ASP A 138 26.85 26.30 1.02
N GLY A 139 26.33 25.76 -0.09
CA GLY A 139 27.03 24.78 -0.94
C GLY A 139 27.51 23.55 -0.18
N ASP A 140 28.62 22.95 -0.60
CA ASP A 140 29.11 21.71 0.00
C ASP A 140 29.56 21.86 1.46
N ALA A 141 29.82 23.09 1.93
CA ALA A 141 30.23 23.36 3.31
C ALA A 141 29.12 23.07 4.35
N GLY A 142 27.86 23.00 3.91
CA GLY A 142 26.72 22.61 4.73
C GLY A 142 26.47 21.10 4.75
N LEU A 143 27.06 20.31 3.85
CA LEU A 143 26.78 18.87 3.77
C LEU A 143 27.43 18.10 4.93
N LEU A 144 26.62 17.33 5.66
CA LEU A 144 27.09 16.48 6.77
C LEU A 144 27.16 15.02 6.37
N THR A 145 26.13 14.51 5.71
CA THR A 145 26.12 13.16 5.17
C THR A 145 25.31 13.10 3.88
N ALA A 146 25.71 12.19 2.99
CA ALA A 146 24.98 11.83 1.80
C ALA A 146 25.08 10.31 1.62
N SER A 147 23.98 9.68 1.25
CA SER A 147 23.96 8.25 0.94
C SER A 147 22.94 7.91 -0.14
N VAL A 148 23.20 6.84 -0.87
CA VAL A 148 22.22 6.19 -1.74
C VAL A 148 21.98 4.79 -1.17
N ASP A 149 20.77 4.56 -0.67
CA ASP A 149 20.33 3.26 -0.19
C ASP A 149 19.45 2.59 -1.23
N ARG A 150 19.62 1.29 -1.44
CA ARG A 150 18.85 0.52 -2.40
C ARG A 150 18.32 -0.74 -1.74
N VAL A 151 17.03 -1.01 -1.87
CA VAL A 151 16.41 -2.21 -1.29
C VAL A 151 15.32 -2.75 -2.19
N THR A 152 15.42 -4.04 -2.51
CA THR A 152 14.34 -4.78 -3.19
C THR A 152 13.39 -5.32 -2.13
N SER A 153 12.09 -5.04 -2.29
CA SER A 153 11.05 -5.49 -1.36
C SER A 153 9.91 -6.16 -2.10
N ASP A 154 9.25 -7.11 -1.45
CA ASP A 154 7.99 -7.68 -1.92
C ASP A 154 6.90 -6.59 -1.91
N ARG A 155 6.16 -6.46 -3.03
CA ARG A 155 5.17 -5.40 -3.23
C ARG A 155 3.94 -5.53 -2.35
N ARG A 156 3.71 -6.66 -1.71
CA ARG A 156 2.54 -6.90 -0.84
C ARG A 156 2.91 -6.77 0.62
N THR A 157 3.98 -7.45 1.03
CA THR A 157 4.40 -7.52 2.43
C THR A 157 5.30 -6.36 2.84
N GLY A 158 5.99 -5.72 1.89
CA GLY A 158 6.99 -4.68 2.17
C GLY A 158 8.30 -5.21 2.76
N LEU A 159 8.45 -6.54 2.88
CA LEU A 159 9.66 -7.16 3.39
C LEU A 159 10.75 -7.25 2.31
N PRO A 160 12.04 -7.14 2.71
CA PRO A 160 13.14 -7.23 1.77
C PRO A 160 13.24 -8.63 1.12
N VAL A 161 13.53 -8.65 -0.17
CA VAL A 161 13.71 -9.86 -1.00
C VAL A 161 14.94 -9.70 -1.90
N GLU A 162 15.27 -10.73 -2.69
CA GLU A 162 16.39 -10.66 -3.63
C GLU A 162 16.10 -9.77 -4.87
N PRO A 163 17.10 -9.02 -5.39
CA PRO A 163 18.48 -8.97 -4.91
C PRO A 163 18.62 -8.22 -3.57
N ALA A 164 19.57 -8.69 -2.75
CA ALA A 164 19.94 -8.03 -1.50
C ALA A 164 20.16 -6.52 -1.69
N GLY A 165 19.74 -5.74 -0.69
CA GLY A 165 19.92 -4.29 -0.71
C GLY A 165 21.39 -3.89 -0.72
N SER A 166 21.66 -2.62 -0.97
CA SER A 166 23.01 -2.05 -0.94
C SER A 166 22.99 -0.62 -0.45
N LEU A 167 24.12 -0.16 0.10
CA LEU A 167 24.28 1.20 0.57
C LEU A 167 25.56 1.80 0.03
N GLN A 168 25.47 3.01 -0.51
CA GLN A 168 26.60 3.83 -0.91
C GLN A 168 26.64 5.07 -0.03
N THR A 169 27.71 5.26 0.74
CA THR A 169 27.88 6.41 1.66
C THR A 169 28.94 7.39 1.20
N THR A 170 29.62 7.09 0.09
CA THR A 170 30.70 7.90 -0.46
C THR A 170 30.49 8.01 -1.95
N VAL A 171 30.56 9.24 -2.47
CA VAL A 171 30.49 9.51 -3.92
C VAL A 171 31.61 8.75 -4.63
N ASP A 172 31.31 8.22 -5.81
CA ASP A 172 32.22 7.43 -6.66
C ASP A 172 32.75 6.11 -6.08
N SER A 173 32.35 5.74 -4.85
CA SER A 173 32.63 4.41 -4.29
C SER A 173 31.52 3.42 -4.67
N PRO A 174 31.84 2.13 -4.91
CA PRO A 174 30.81 1.14 -5.17
C PRO A 174 29.85 0.98 -3.98
N ALA A 175 28.58 0.74 -4.26
CA ALA A 175 27.61 0.40 -3.22
C ALA A 175 28.00 -0.92 -2.53
N ILE A 176 27.88 -0.95 -1.20
CA ILE A 176 28.21 -2.12 -0.38
C ILE A 176 26.96 -3.00 -0.30
N PRO A 177 27.00 -4.28 -0.72
CA PRO A 177 25.88 -5.21 -0.52
C PRO A 177 25.58 -5.39 0.97
N LEU A 178 24.32 -5.19 1.32
CA LEU A 178 23.79 -5.19 2.69
C LEU A 178 22.48 -6.01 2.72
N PRO A 179 22.62 -7.36 2.82
CA PRO A 179 21.49 -8.22 3.16
C PRO A 179 20.89 -7.73 4.48
N ARG A 180 19.58 -7.52 4.48
CA ARG A 180 18.86 -6.90 5.60
C ARG A 180 17.53 -7.58 5.82
N ASN A 181 17.00 -7.46 7.03
CA ASN A 181 15.67 -7.90 7.42
C ASN A 181 14.85 -6.70 7.90
N GLY A 182 13.53 -6.79 7.85
CA GLY A 182 12.64 -5.78 8.39
C GLY A 182 12.21 -4.72 7.38
N LEU A 183 11.14 -4.02 7.74
CA LEU A 183 10.48 -3.00 6.93
C LEU A 183 11.32 -1.72 6.87
N GLN A 184 11.20 -0.96 5.79
CA GLN A 184 11.92 0.30 5.64
C GLN A 184 11.07 1.43 5.07
N HIS A 185 10.48 1.23 3.90
CA HIS A 185 9.74 2.30 3.18
C HIS A 185 8.22 2.18 3.29
N ARG A 186 7.73 1.07 3.84
CA ARG A 186 6.31 0.73 3.85
C ARG A 186 6.01 -0.37 4.86
N PHE A 187 4.82 -0.33 5.45
CA PHE A 187 4.28 -1.40 6.26
C PHE A 187 3.35 -2.31 5.43
N PRO A 188 3.10 -3.55 5.86
CA PRO A 188 2.16 -4.43 5.17
C PRO A 188 0.77 -3.78 5.00
N PHE A 189 0.06 -4.13 3.92
CA PHE A 189 -1.38 -3.83 3.85
C PHE A 189 -2.10 -4.44 5.06
N ASP A 190 -3.17 -3.80 5.51
CA ASP A 190 -3.86 -4.19 6.74
C ASP A 190 -2.87 -4.31 7.92
N THR A 191 -2.08 -3.25 8.12
CA THR A 191 -1.12 -3.14 9.22
C THR A 191 -1.85 -3.35 10.54
N GLN A 192 -1.30 -4.22 11.39
CA GLN A 192 -1.87 -4.58 12.68
C GLN A 192 -1.15 -3.84 13.81
N PRO A 193 -1.79 -3.58 14.96
CA PRO A 193 -1.17 -2.94 16.12
C PRO A 193 -0.28 -3.94 16.90
N ILE A 194 0.77 -4.43 16.24
CA ILE A 194 1.74 -5.42 16.77
C ILE A 194 3.17 -4.90 16.62
N THR A 195 4.14 -5.59 17.22
CA THR A 195 5.55 -5.27 17.00
C THR A 195 6.00 -5.71 15.60
N TYR A 196 6.66 -4.81 14.88
CA TYR A 196 7.31 -5.08 13.60
C TYR A 196 8.82 -4.95 13.71
N THR A 197 9.56 -5.61 12.83
CA THR A 197 11.00 -5.38 12.65
C THR A 197 11.21 -4.32 11.59
N VAL A 198 11.96 -3.27 11.89
CA VAL A 198 12.31 -2.19 10.96
C VAL A 198 13.82 -2.10 10.78
N TYR A 199 14.29 -1.83 9.57
CA TYR A 199 15.72 -1.69 9.28
C TYR A 199 16.22 -0.27 9.55
N ASP A 200 17.38 -0.14 10.19
CA ASP A 200 18.09 1.12 10.33
C ASP A 200 19.39 1.12 9.50
N ALA A 201 19.40 1.94 8.46
CA ALA A 201 20.52 2.05 7.52
C ALA A 201 21.76 2.76 8.11
N THR A 202 21.66 3.38 9.29
CA THR A 202 22.83 3.96 9.99
C THR A 202 23.52 2.89 10.82
N ALA A 203 22.75 2.08 11.55
CA ALA A 203 23.26 0.98 12.39
C ALA A 203 23.56 -0.31 11.62
N TRP A 204 23.13 -0.39 10.35
CA TRP A 204 23.24 -1.58 9.48
C TRP A 204 22.56 -2.82 10.06
N THR A 205 21.51 -2.62 10.86
CA THR A 205 20.79 -3.70 11.52
C THR A 205 19.33 -3.30 11.75
N SER A 206 18.54 -4.25 12.21
CA SER A 206 17.11 -4.08 12.40
C SER A 206 16.76 -3.99 13.89
N PHE A 207 15.72 -3.22 14.18
CA PHE A 207 15.21 -3.00 15.52
C PHE A 207 13.70 -3.20 15.55
N GLU A 208 13.17 -3.43 16.74
CA GLU A 208 11.73 -3.52 16.93
C GLU A 208 11.09 -2.12 16.80
N ALA A 209 9.94 -2.07 16.13
CA ALA A 209 9.01 -0.97 16.12
C ALA A 209 7.74 -1.42 16.84
N ASN A 210 7.57 -0.97 18.08
CA ASN A 210 6.46 -1.35 18.95
C ASN A 210 5.27 -0.42 18.71
N PHE A 211 4.06 -0.97 18.65
CA PHE A 211 2.84 -0.17 18.61
C PHE A 211 2.71 0.67 19.90
N VAL A 212 2.43 1.96 19.74
CA VAL A 212 2.26 2.91 20.84
C VAL A 212 0.79 3.22 21.03
N GLU A 213 0.14 3.73 19.99
CA GLU A 213 -1.26 4.15 20.04
C GLU A 213 -1.90 4.24 18.65
N GLU A 214 -3.23 4.34 18.65
CA GLU A 214 -4.03 4.75 17.50
C GLU A 214 -4.45 6.22 17.69
N LEU A 215 -4.32 7.01 16.63
CA LEU A 215 -4.70 8.42 16.60
C LEU A 215 -5.33 8.77 15.25
N THR A 216 -5.76 10.02 15.10
CA THR A 216 -6.28 10.52 13.83
C THR A 216 -5.48 11.71 13.32
N MET A 217 -5.11 11.69 12.04
CA MET A 217 -4.53 12.85 11.33
C MET A 217 -5.47 13.24 10.19
N GLU A 218 -5.98 14.47 10.21
CA GLU A 218 -6.98 14.95 9.23
C GLU A 218 -8.22 14.03 9.14
N GLY A 219 -8.57 13.32 10.23
CA GLY A 219 -9.67 12.34 10.23
C GLY A 219 -9.37 11.02 9.50
N LEU A 220 -8.10 10.73 9.19
CA LEU A 220 -7.63 9.41 8.78
C LEU A 220 -7.13 8.66 10.03
N PRO A 221 -7.53 7.39 10.26
CA PRO A 221 -6.97 6.57 11.33
C PRO A 221 -5.49 6.30 11.07
N ILE A 222 -4.65 6.49 12.09
CA ILE A 222 -3.20 6.33 12.02
C ILE A 222 -2.73 5.49 13.20
N TYR A 223 -1.87 4.51 12.93
CA TYR A 223 -1.12 3.79 13.95
C TYR A 223 0.24 4.43 14.15
N HIS A 224 0.59 4.66 15.41
CA HIS A 224 1.90 5.14 15.81
C HIS A 224 2.74 3.98 16.32
N PHE A 225 3.89 3.77 15.68
CA PHE A 225 4.91 2.84 16.13
C PHE A 225 6.16 3.60 16.59
N ARG A 226 6.87 3.04 17.57
CA ARG A 226 8.15 3.58 18.03
C ARG A 226 9.23 2.54 17.94
N SER A 227 10.32 2.90 17.27
CA SER A 227 11.56 2.12 17.24
C SER A 227 12.66 2.84 18.00
N ILE A 228 13.37 2.10 18.86
CA ILE A 228 14.45 2.63 19.69
C ILE A 228 15.73 1.89 19.37
N VAL A 229 16.72 2.63 18.90
CA VAL A 229 18.10 2.18 18.74
C VAL A 229 18.90 2.67 19.93
N THR A 230 19.52 1.77 20.68
CA THR A 230 20.40 2.10 21.80
C THR A 230 21.79 1.57 21.54
N GLU A 231 22.81 2.42 21.74
CA GLU A 231 24.20 1.98 21.90
C GLU A 231 24.73 1.14 20.71
N ALA A 232 24.33 1.47 19.48
CA ALA A 232 24.82 0.77 18.29
C ALA A 232 26.28 1.15 18.00
N ASP A 233 27.18 0.16 17.96
CA ASP A 233 28.61 0.36 17.64
C ASP A 233 28.76 0.61 16.14
N LEU A 234 29.00 1.87 15.73
CA LEU A 234 29.15 2.18 14.30
C LEU A 234 30.49 1.69 13.73
N SER A 235 31.46 1.28 14.56
CA SER A 235 32.71 0.68 14.06
C SER A 235 32.51 -0.68 13.38
N THR A 236 31.34 -1.31 13.55
CA THR A 236 30.98 -2.56 12.84
C THR A 236 30.25 -2.34 11.52
N THR A 237 30.04 -1.08 11.11
CA THR A 237 29.31 -0.73 9.87
C THR A 237 30.28 -0.54 8.70
N THR A 238 30.56 0.71 8.32
CA THR A 238 31.60 1.07 7.35
C THR A 238 32.97 1.14 8.03
N GLN A 239 34.03 0.89 7.25
CA GLN A 239 35.41 1.16 7.66
C GLN A 239 35.76 2.67 7.64
N SER A 240 34.77 3.53 7.89
CA SER A 240 35.02 4.97 7.94
C SER A 240 35.95 5.30 9.12
N PRO A 241 37.05 6.04 8.91
CA PRO A 241 37.98 6.40 9.98
C PRO A 241 37.32 7.16 11.13
N ILE A 242 36.18 7.84 10.87
CA ILE A 242 35.44 8.55 11.91
C ILE A 242 34.71 7.62 12.90
N ASN A 243 34.60 6.32 12.61
CA ASN A 243 33.91 5.38 13.50
C ASN A 243 34.79 4.93 14.66
N SER A 244 36.11 5.14 14.59
CA SER A 244 37.06 4.90 15.69
C SER A 244 38.24 5.86 15.55
N VAL A 245 38.33 6.83 16.45
CA VAL A 245 39.29 7.93 16.36
C VAL A 245 40.23 7.91 17.55
N THR A 246 41.53 8.05 17.31
CA THR A 246 42.56 8.20 18.36
C THR A 246 43.08 9.62 18.36
N LEU A 247 42.93 10.32 19.49
CA LEU A 247 43.44 11.67 19.69
C LEU A 247 44.06 11.81 21.10
N PRO A 248 44.98 12.77 21.30
CA PRO A 248 45.42 13.19 22.63
C PRO A 248 44.27 13.46 23.61
N ALA A 249 44.47 13.17 24.90
CA ALA A 249 43.48 13.43 25.94
C ALA A 249 42.99 14.89 25.95
N SER A 250 43.89 15.84 25.68
CA SER A 250 43.57 17.27 25.53
C SER A 250 42.59 17.59 24.40
N LYS A 251 42.60 16.83 23.30
CA LYS A 251 41.63 16.99 22.20
C LYS A 251 40.21 16.63 22.63
N TRP A 252 40.09 15.61 23.47
CA TRP A 252 38.81 15.13 24.01
C TRP A 252 38.28 16.00 25.17
N GLY A 253 39.06 16.99 25.62
CA GLY A 253 38.74 17.74 26.84
C GLY A 253 39.00 16.96 28.13
N LEU A 254 39.80 15.89 28.05
CA LEU A 254 40.16 15.02 29.17
C LEU A 254 41.54 15.39 29.73
N GLY A 255 41.65 16.56 30.36
CA GLY A 255 42.91 17.09 30.89
C GLY A 255 43.85 17.65 29.82
N ASP A 256 45.10 17.95 30.19
CA ASP A 256 46.06 18.68 29.33
C ASP A 256 47.13 17.78 28.68
N GLY A 257 46.99 16.45 28.78
CA GLY A 257 48.01 15.49 28.37
C GLY A 257 47.95 15.08 26.89
N ASP A 258 49.10 14.61 26.38
CA ASP A 258 49.26 14.04 25.04
C ASP A 258 48.98 12.52 24.96
N GLU A 259 48.44 11.94 26.04
CA GLU A 259 48.11 10.52 26.09
C GLU A 259 47.10 10.18 24.98
N PRO A 260 47.41 9.21 24.10
CA PRO A 260 46.50 8.84 23.02
C PRO A 260 45.31 8.07 23.58
N ILE A 261 44.12 8.63 23.40
CA ILE A 261 42.84 8.00 23.77
C ILE A 261 42.10 7.68 22.48
N THR A 262 41.70 6.41 22.35
CA THR A 262 40.83 5.94 21.28
C THR A 262 39.39 5.93 21.74
N MET A 263 38.50 6.58 20.99
CA MET A 263 37.06 6.53 21.19
C MET A 263 36.36 5.96 19.96
N LYS A 264 35.34 5.15 20.19
CA LYS A 264 34.45 4.64 19.15
C LYS A 264 33.25 5.54 18.97
N ARG A 265 32.71 5.56 17.75
CA ARG A 265 31.44 6.21 17.44
C ARG A 265 30.28 5.27 17.74
N TRP A 266 29.36 5.75 18.54
CA TRP A 266 28.13 5.08 18.90
C TRP A 266 26.93 5.82 18.32
N TYR A 267 25.82 5.10 18.17
CA TYR A 267 24.57 5.64 17.66
C TYR A 267 23.38 5.18 18.50
N SER A 268 22.50 6.12 18.80
CA SER A 268 21.19 5.89 19.36
C SER A 268 20.17 6.72 18.58
N ASN A 269 18.93 6.27 18.50
CA ASN A 269 17.86 7.00 17.84
C ASN A 269 16.52 6.59 18.44
N VAL A 270 15.60 7.53 18.49
CA VAL A 270 14.18 7.27 18.73
C VAL A 270 13.45 7.67 17.45
N ARG A 271 12.83 6.71 16.78
CA ARG A 271 12.06 6.92 15.56
C ARG A 271 10.58 6.69 15.87
N ASP A 272 9.79 7.74 15.73
CA ASP A 272 8.34 7.72 15.74
C ASP A 272 7.84 7.58 14.29
N ILE A 273 7.06 6.54 14.02
CA ILE A 273 6.63 6.12 12.70
C ILE A 273 5.11 6.11 12.68
N TYR A 274 4.51 6.89 11.78
CA TYR A 274 3.06 7.01 11.67
C TYR A 274 2.57 6.37 10.39
N VAL A 275 1.63 5.43 10.52
CA VAL A 275 1.21 4.54 9.44
C VAL A 275 -0.31 4.58 9.30
N GLU A 276 -0.81 4.76 8.08
CA GLU A 276 -2.23 4.50 7.80
C GLU A 276 -2.46 2.99 7.68
N PRO A 277 -3.33 2.38 8.49
CA PRO A 277 -3.34 0.93 8.69
C PRO A 277 -3.87 0.13 7.49
N THR A 278 -4.84 0.65 6.73
CA THR A 278 -5.45 -0.08 5.60
C THR A 278 -4.43 -0.30 4.50
N SER A 279 -3.79 0.79 4.09
CA SER A 279 -2.81 0.82 3.04
C SER A 279 -1.41 0.53 3.55
N GLY A 280 -1.07 0.59 4.83
CA GLY A 280 0.31 0.42 5.32
C GLY A 280 1.27 1.55 4.90
N SER A 281 0.74 2.69 4.47
CA SER A 281 1.54 3.83 3.99
C SER A 281 2.09 4.66 5.16
N LEU A 282 3.35 5.08 5.05
CA LEU A 282 3.97 6.03 5.98
C LEU A 282 3.39 7.42 5.74
N VAL A 283 2.78 8.03 6.76
CA VAL A 283 2.17 9.37 6.63
C VAL A 283 2.98 10.47 7.29
N TRP A 284 3.77 10.12 8.30
CA TRP A 284 4.58 11.06 9.05
C TRP A 284 5.71 10.31 9.78
N GLY A 285 6.71 11.06 10.23
CA GLY A 285 7.81 10.51 11.01
C GLY A 285 8.62 11.57 11.71
N GLN A 286 9.14 11.20 12.88
CA GLN A 286 10.07 12.01 13.65
C GLN A 286 11.23 11.12 14.11
N GLU A 287 12.44 11.65 14.06
CA GLU A 287 13.65 10.96 14.46
C GLU A 287 14.46 11.83 15.42
N THR A 288 15.03 11.21 16.45
CA THR A 288 15.93 11.88 17.40
C THR A 288 17.30 11.21 17.39
N PRO A 289 18.04 11.29 16.27
CA PRO A 289 19.34 10.65 16.14
C PRO A 289 20.35 11.29 17.08
N TYR A 290 21.14 10.44 17.74
CA TYR A 290 22.27 10.83 18.56
C TYR A 290 23.48 9.96 18.24
N GLN A 291 24.55 10.59 17.79
CA GLN A 291 25.83 9.96 17.55
C GLN A 291 26.90 10.65 18.39
N TYR A 292 27.77 9.87 19.00
CA TYR A 292 28.74 10.36 19.96
C TYR A 292 29.99 9.49 19.98
N PHE A 293 31.11 10.09 20.37
CA PHE A 293 32.30 9.35 20.75
C PHE A 293 32.23 8.96 22.23
N ALA A 294 32.56 7.71 22.52
CA ALA A 294 32.65 7.21 23.89
C ALA A 294 33.57 5.98 23.99
N ARG A 295 34.16 5.81 25.18
CA ARG A 295 34.86 4.57 25.58
C ARG A 295 33.88 3.52 26.12
N ASP A 296 32.90 3.95 26.89
CA ASP A 296 31.74 3.16 27.32
C ASP A 296 30.48 3.73 26.64
N PRO A 297 29.74 2.95 25.83
CA PRO A 297 28.54 3.44 25.14
C PRO A 297 27.51 4.11 26.06
N LYS A 298 27.48 3.75 27.36
CA LYS A 298 26.53 4.30 28.34
C LYS A 298 26.90 5.68 28.87
N VAL A 299 28.14 6.11 28.61
CA VAL A 299 28.66 7.40 29.05
C VAL A 299 29.12 8.18 27.82
N PRO A 300 28.21 8.88 27.12
CA PRO A 300 28.58 9.74 26.00
C PRO A 300 29.60 10.81 26.43
N GLU A 301 30.73 10.92 25.72
CA GLU A 301 31.79 11.86 26.08
C GLU A 301 31.81 13.07 25.14
N VAL A 302 31.71 12.85 23.82
CA VAL A 302 31.70 13.93 22.82
C VAL A 302 30.58 13.72 21.82
N THR A 303 29.65 14.68 21.72
CA THR A 303 28.61 14.68 20.69
C THR A 303 29.20 14.87 19.30
N ILE A 304 28.80 14.00 18.36
CA ILE A 304 29.11 14.12 16.93
C ILE A 304 27.94 14.75 16.18
N PHE A 305 26.75 14.21 16.42
CA PHE A 305 25.53 14.65 15.78
C PHE A 305 24.36 14.38 16.73
N LYS A 306 23.55 15.38 17.00
CA LYS A 306 22.32 15.22 17.77
C LYS A 306 21.26 16.16 17.21
N ALA A 307 20.10 15.64 16.90
CA ALA A 307 19.01 16.44 16.35
C ALA A 307 17.66 15.85 16.74
N SER A 308 16.62 16.67 16.69
CA SER A 308 15.23 16.22 16.61
C SER A 308 14.69 16.68 15.26
N LEU A 309 14.48 15.72 14.36
CA LEU A 309 14.08 15.96 12.98
C LEU A 309 12.66 15.45 12.78
N ALA A 310 11.76 16.32 12.33
CA ALA A 310 10.40 15.94 11.96
C ALA A 310 10.14 16.31 10.50
N LEU A 311 9.37 15.48 9.80
CA LEU A 311 8.87 15.81 8.46
C LEU A 311 8.10 17.14 8.52
N ASP A 312 8.36 18.01 7.55
CA ASP A 312 7.68 19.29 7.45
C ASP A 312 6.16 19.14 7.23
N GLU A 313 5.43 20.20 7.54
CA GLU A 313 3.97 20.17 7.53
C GLU A 313 3.39 19.96 6.13
N THR A 314 4.03 20.54 5.11
CA THR A 314 3.65 20.35 3.70
C THR A 314 3.78 18.89 3.29
N GLY A 315 4.92 18.26 3.57
CA GLY A 315 5.15 16.85 3.28
C GLY A 315 4.20 15.94 4.07
N ARG A 316 3.90 16.27 5.33
CA ARG A 316 2.89 15.54 6.12
C ARG A 316 1.52 15.54 5.43
N LEU A 317 1.04 16.71 4.99
CA LEU A 317 -0.27 16.83 4.34
C LEU A 317 -0.33 16.04 3.02
N GLU A 318 0.73 16.11 2.21
CA GLU A 318 0.82 15.33 0.96
C GLU A 318 0.80 13.82 1.22
N GLN A 319 1.54 13.35 2.22
CA GLN A 319 1.58 11.92 2.55
C GLN A 319 0.26 11.43 3.15
N VAL A 320 -0.40 12.23 4.01
CA VAL A 320 -1.74 11.91 4.52
C VAL A 320 -2.77 11.84 3.39
N ALA A 321 -2.70 12.75 2.41
CA ALA A 321 -3.60 12.75 1.27
C ALA A 321 -3.39 11.50 0.39
N SER A 322 -2.13 11.17 0.07
CA SER A 322 -1.77 9.97 -0.69
C SER A 322 -2.23 8.68 0.01
N ALA A 323 -1.97 8.56 1.32
CA ALA A 323 -2.40 7.42 2.11
C ALA A 323 -3.93 7.29 2.17
N ARG A 324 -4.66 8.41 2.29
CA ARG A 324 -6.12 8.41 2.24
C ARG A 324 -6.65 7.89 0.91
N ASP A 325 -6.05 8.29 -0.21
CA ASP A 325 -6.45 7.83 -1.53
C ASP A 325 -6.20 6.33 -1.70
N ALA A 326 -5.07 5.83 -1.21
CA ALA A 326 -4.77 4.40 -1.19
C ALA A 326 -5.78 3.62 -0.32
N ALA A 327 -6.02 4.09 0.91
CA ALA A 327 -6.97 3.50 1.84
C ALA A 327 -8.39 3.46 1.25
N ASN A 328 -8.88 4.57 0.70
CA ASN A 328 -10.21 4.65 0.09
C ASN A 328 -10.39 3.68 -1.09
N LYS A 329 -9.36 3.49 -1.92
CA LYS A 329 -9.40 2.53 -3.03
C LYS A 329 -9.53 1.10 -2.50
N LEU A 330 -8.76 0.75 -1.47
CA LEU A 330 -8.81 -0.57 -0.83
C LEU A 330 -10.14 -0.81 -0.13
N GLU A 331 -10.61 0.15 0.69
CA GLU A 331 -11.90 0.07 1.38
C GLU A 331 -13.09 -0.05 0.42
N TRP A 332 -13.00 0.55 -0.77
CA TRP A 332 -14.05 0.40 -1.78
C TRP A 332 -14.15 -1.05 -2.26
N VAL A 333 -13.02 -1.73 -2.44
CA VAL A 333 -12.98 -3.14 -2.86
C VAL A 333 -13.31 -4.10 -1.72
N THR A 334 -12.87 -3.81 -0.50
CA THR A 334 -13.02 -4.74 0.64
C THR A 334 -14.33 -4.57 1.40
N SER A 335 -14.89 -3.36 1.42
CA SER A 335 -16.02 -3.01 2.29
C SER A 335 -17.17 -2.33 1.55
N ARG A 336 -16.97 -1.11 1.03
CA ARG A 336 -18.07 -0.26 0.51
C ARG A 336 -18.73 -0.84 -0.74
N GLY A 337 -17.93 -1.33 -1.68
CA GLY A 337 -18.38 -1.96 -2.92
C GLY A 337 -19.16 -3.26 -2.67
N PRO A 338 -18.61 -4.22 -1.91
CA PRO A 338 -19.34 -5.43 -1.51
C PRO A 338 -20.64 -5.13 -0.77
N LEU A 339 -20.64 -4.21 0.21
CA LEU A 339 -21.83 -3.84 0.96
C LEU A 339 -22.93 -3.27 0.04
N LEU A 340 -22.55 -2.37 -0.88
CA LEU A 340 -23.45 -1.86 -1.90
C LEU A 340 -23.99 -2.97 -2.80
N GLY A 341 -23.11 -3.87 -3.27
CA GLY A 341 -23.50 -5.00 -4.12
C GLY A 341 -24.45 -5.96 -3.42
N TYR A 342 -24.24 -6.26 -2.14
CA TYR A 342 -25.18 -7.05 -1.32
C TYR A 342 -26.51 -6.33 -1.10
N ALA A 343 -26.50 -5.02 -0.83
CA ALA A 343 -27.71 -4.24 -0.64
C ALA A 343 -28.56 -4.20 -1.92
N VAL A 344 -27.96 -3.82 -3.06
CA VAL A 344 -28.61 -3.81 -4.37
C VAL A 344 -29.05 -5.22 -4.75
N GLY A 345 -28.19 -6.21 -4.55
CA GLY A 345 -28.46 -7.62 -4.77
C GLY A 345 -29.70 -8.11 -4.05
N GLY A 346 -29.73 -7.90 -2.73
CA GLY A 346 -30.84 -8.28 -1.86
C GLY A 346 -32.14 -7.58 -2.24
N VAL A 347 -32.13 -6.27 -2.46
CA VAL A 347 -33.32 -5.51 -2.88
C VAL A 347 -33.87 -6.02 -4.22
N CYS A 348 -32.99 -6.26 -5.20
CA CYS A 348 -33.39 -6.78 -6.50
C CYS A 348 -33.97 -8.20 -6.40
N LEU A 349 -33.38 -9.09 -5.60
CA LEU A 349 -33.88 -10.45 -5.41
C LEU A 349 -35.24 -10.47 -4.69
N VAL A 350 -35.40 -9.66 -3.64
CA VAL A 350 -36.71 -9.50 -2.95
C VAL A 350 -37.76 -8.96 -3.92
N GLY A 351 -37.41 -7.97 -4.75
CA GLY A 351 -38.27 -7.44 -5.81
C GLY A 351 -38.65 -8.49 -6.85
N ALA A 352 -37.72 -9.35 -7.25
CA ALA A 352 -37.97 -10.45 -8.17
C ALA A 352 -38.97 -11.47 -7.59
N VAL A 353 -38.81 -11.84 -6.32
CA VAL A 353 -39.74 -12.74 -5.60
C VAL A 353 -41.12 -12.10 -5.51
N ALA A 354 -41.22 -10.82 -5.12
CA ALA A 354 -42.48 -10.10 -5.02
C ALA A 354 -43.19 -10.02 -6.39
N ALA A 355 -42.47 -9.69 -7.46
CA ALA A 355 -42.99 -9.68 -8.83
C ALA A 355 -43.49 -11.08 -9.26
N GLY A 356 -42.75 -12.14 -8.89
CA GLY A 356 -43.17 -13.53 -9.11
C GLY A 356 -44.48 -13.88 -8.42
N VAL A 357 -44.63 -13.50 -7.15
CA VAL A 357 -45.86 -13.74 -6.37
C VAL A 357 -47.05 -12.95 -6.93
N ILE A 358 -46.86 -11.68 -7.30
CA ILE A 358 -47.92 -10.86 -7.91
C ILE A 358 -48.32 -11.44 -9.27
N GLY A 359 -47.35 -11.89 -10.06
CA GLY A 359 -47.56 -12.52 -11.37
C GLY A 359 -48.36 -13.83 -11.27
N SER A 360 -48.07 -14.67 -10.27
CA SER A 360 -48.79 -15.93 -10.07
C SER A 360 -50.23 -15.73 -9.57
N ARG A 361 -50.47 -14.71 -8.73
CA ARG A 361 -51.83 -14.35 -8.28
C ARG A 361 -52.72 -13.85 -9.41
N ARG A 362 -52.18 -13.09 -10.36
CA ARG A 362 -52.93 -12.59 -11.55
C ARG A 362 -53.19 -13.67 -12.60
N ALA A 363 -52.45 -14.78 -12.56
CA ALA A 363 -52.58 -15.89 -13.50
C ALA A 363 -53.56 -16.99 -13.06
N ARG A 364 -54.22 -16.88 -11.89
CA ARG A 364 -55.28 -17.82 -11.49
C ARG A 364 -56.48 -17.68 -12.44
N PRO A 365 -56.89 -18.74 -13.18
CA PRO A 365 -58.14 -18.71 -13.92
C PRO A 365 -59.30 -18.54 -12.93
N PRO A 366 -60.39 -17.83 -13.29
CA PRO A 366 -61.59 -17.84 -12.49
C PRO A 366 -62.06 -19.29 -12.32
N GLU A 367 -62.36 -19.66 -11.08
CA GLU A 367 -62.91 -20.97 -10.70
C GLU A 367 -64.13 -21.27 -11.60
N PRO A 368 -64.21 -22.45 -12.23
CA PRO A 368 -65.37 -22.77 -13.06
C PRO A 368 -66.59 -22.81 -12.16
N THR A 369 -67.42 -21.75 -12.22
CA THR A 369 -68.71 -21.71 -11.53
C THR A 369 -69.47 -22.98 -11.85
N ARG A 370 -69.96 -23.64 -10.80
CA ARG A 370 -70.72 -24.91 -10.73
C ARG A 370 -71.92 -25.06 -11.68
N ARG A 371 -72.16 -24.11 -12.59
CA ARG A 371 -73.31 -24.04 -13.51
C ARG A 371 -73.18 -24.94 -14.75
N HIS A 372 -72.04 -25.58 -14.97
CA HIS A 372 -71.84 -26.51 -16.10
C HIS A 372 -71.97 -27.99 -15.74
N ALA A 373 -72.04 -28.36 -14.46
CA ALA A 373 -72.27 -29.75 -14.06
C ALA A 373 -73.71 -30.21 -14.33
N GLU A 374 -74.68 -29.29 -14.22
CA GLU A 374 -76.12 -29.61 -14.36
C GLU A 374 -76.58 -29.79 -15.82
N LYS A 375 -75.76 -29.39 -16.80
CA LYS A 375 -76.09 -29.52 -18.23
C LYS A 375 -75.62 -30.85 -18.85
N ALA A 376 -74.73 -31.57 -18.18
CA ALA A 376 -74.28 -32.90 -18.62
C ALA A 376 -75.24 -34.02 -18.23
N GLU A 377 -76.01 -33.85 -17.16
CA GLU A 377 -76.97 -34.86 -16.67
C GLU A 377 -78.32 -34.82 -17.42
N ARG A 378 -78.66 -33.71 -18.07
CA ARG A 378 -79.89 -33.58 -18.89
C ARG A 378 -79.75 -34.04 -20.34
N ALA A 379 -78.58 -34.50 -20.75
CA ALA A 379 -78.34 -35.01 -22.11
C ALA A 379 -78.36 -36.55 -22.20
N SER A 380 -78.67 -37.25 -21.10
CA SER A 380 -78.68 -38.72 -21.02
C SER A 380 -80.04 -39.32 -20.63
N VAL A 381 -81.16 -38.64 -20.88
CA VAL A 381 -82.52 -39.21 -20.76
C VAL A 381 -83.24 -39.08 -22.08
#